data_AF-A0A6G9Z6P3-F1
#
_entry.id   AF-A0A6G9Z6P3-F1
#
_cell.length_a   1.000
_cell.length_b   1.000
_cell.length_c   1.000
_cell.angle_alpha   90.00
_cell.angle_beta   90.00
_cell.angle_gamma   90.00
#
_symmetry.space_group_name_H-M   'P 1'
#
loop_
_entity.id
_entity.type
_entity.pdbx_description
1 polymer ?
#
loop_
_entity_poly.entity_id
_entity_poly.type
_entity_poly.pdbx_seq_one_letter_code
_entity_poly.pdbx_strand_id
1 'polypeptide(L)' 'MPTETYPRPTEQKAAFDKLADGGTVVTALDKVPWGTDQIYGMVRDRYGVTWETNCYL' A
#
# COMPACT_ATOMS: atom_id res chain seq x y z
N MET A 1 -8.91 9.15 4.12
CA MET A 1 -7.70 8.36 3.89
C MET A 1 -7.59 8.18 2.39
N PRO A 2 -6.56 8.72 1.72
CA PRO A 2 -6.37 8.50 0.29
C PRO A 2 -6.17 7.01 0.01
N THR A 3 -6.98 6.49 -0.90
CA THR A 3 -6.93 5.10 -1.36
C THR A 3 -6.40 5.10 -2.79
N GLU A 4 -5.28 4.45 -3.01
CA GLU A 4 -4.63 4.37 -4.31
C GLU A 4 -4.70 2.94 -4.82
N THR A 5 -5.20 2.76 -6.04
CA THR A 5 -5.31 1.45 -6.67
C THR A 5 -4.30 1.36 -7.80
N TYR A 6 -3.49 0.30 -7.77
CA TYR A 6 -2.49 0.03 -8.77
C TYR A 6 -2.93 -1.13 -9.67
N PRO A 7 -2.63 -1.07 -10.97
CA PRO A 7 -2.92 -2.17 -11.90
C PRO A 7 -1.88 -3.29 -11.82
N ARG A 8 -0.72 -3.04 -11.17
CA ARG A 8 0.38 -4.00 -11.06
C ARG A 8 1.00 -3.98 -9.66
N PRO A 9 1.32 -5.16 -9.10
CA PRO A 9 1.90 -5.26 -7.76
C PRO A 9 3.31 -4.65 -7.67
N THR A 10 4.06 -4.63 -8.77
CA THR A 10 5.38 -3.99 -8.84
C THR A 10 5.30 -2.47 -8.69
N GLU A 11 4.29 -1.83 -9.29
CA GLU A 11 4.06 -0.39 -9.16
C GLU A 11 3.58 -0.03 -7.76
N GLN A 12 2.66 -0.84 -7.20
CA GLN A 12 2.20 -0.70 -5.82
C GLN A 12 3.38 -0.77 -4.84
N LYS A 13 4.23 -1.80 -4.97
CA LYS A 13 5.40 -1.96 -4.10
C LYS A 13 6.36 -0.79 -4.22
N ALA A 14 6.64 -0.31 -5.44
CA ALA A 14 7.55 0.81 -5.65
C ALA A 14 7.02 2.12 -5.04
N ALA A 15 5.71 2.38 -5.12
CA ALA A 15 5.08 3.53 -4.48
C ALA A 15 5.05 3.39 -2.95
N PHE A 16 4.70 2.20 -2.46
CA PHE A 16 4.68 1.89 -1.03
C PHE A 16 6.06 2.03 -0.38
N ASP A 17 7.12 1.51 -1.02
CA ASP A 17 8.49 1.65 -0.52
C ASP A 17 8.89 3.13 -0.42
N LYS A 18 8.48 3.99 -1.36
CA LYS A 18 8.73 5.44 -1.31
C LYS A 18 7.94 6.15 -0.21
N LEU A 19 6.70 5.72 0.05
CA LEU A 19 5.88 6.27 1.13
C LEU A 19 6.36 5.79 2.50
N ALA A 20 6.93 4.59 2.57
CA ALA A 20 7.54 4.02 3.76
C ALA A 20 8.90 4.67 4.06
N ASP A 21 9.59 5.22 3.06
CA ASP A 21 10.84 5.96 3.23
C ASP A 21 10.60 7.26 4.02
N GLY A 22 11.08 7.27 5.26
CA GLY A 22 10.81 8.34 6.24
C GLY A 22 9.39 8.31 6.84
N GLY A 23 8.58 7.32 6.47
CA GLY A 23 7.25 7.08 7.01
C GLY A 23 7.22 5.95 8.05
N THR A 24 6.04 5.39 8.28
CA THR A 24 5.79 4.24 9.14
C THR A 24 4.84 3.29 8.43
N VAL A 25 5.28 2.06 8.22
CA VAL A 25 4.42 0.99 7.72
C VAL A 25 3.41 0.62 8.80
N VAL A 26 2.13 0.83 8.52
CA VAL A 26 1.02 0.48 9.44
C VAL A 26 0.60 -0.97 9.19
N THR A 27 0.43 -1.32 7.92
CA THR A 27 0.11 -2.67 7.45
C THR A 27 1.05 -2.98 6.29
N ALA A 28 1.85 -4.04 6.43
CA ALA A 28 2.74 -4.47 5.36
C ALA A 28 1.95 -4.84 4.10
N LEU A 29 2.57 -4.65 2.93
CA LEU A 29 2.01 -5.12 1.66
C LEU A 29 1.91 -6.64 1.67
N ASP A 30 0.69 -7.15 1.78
CA ASP A 30 0.43 -8.59 1.76
C ASP A 30 -0.90 -8.92 1.09
N LYS A 31 -1.07 -10.18 0.69
CA LYS A 31 -2.32 -10.71 0.17
C LYS A 31 -3.37 -10.74 1.27
N VAL A 32 -4.54 -10.21 0.98
CA VAL A 32 -5.62 -10.15 1.96
C VAL A 32 -6.52 -11.38 1.85
N PRO A 33 -6.96 -11.95 2.99
CA PRO A 33 -7.79 -13.16 2.97
C PRO A 33 -9.22 -12.92 2.45
N TRP A 34 -9.68 -11.66 2.39
CA TRP A 34 -11.00 -11.30 1.86
C TRP A 34 -11.03 -11.02 0.35
N GLY A 35 -9.87 -10.96 -0.30
CA GLY A 35 -9.75 -10.74 -1.74
C GLY A 35 -8.81 -11.77 -2.34
N THR A 36 -9.37 -12.76 -3.05
CA THR A 36 -8.65 -13.90 -3.63
C THR A 36 -7.40 -13.48 -4.43
N ASP A 37 -7.47 -12.32 -5.08
CA ASP A 37 -6.41 -11.73 -5.88
C ASP A 37 -6.19 -10.24 -5.51
N GLN A 38 -6.24 -9.90 -4.22
CA GLN A 38 -6.00 -8.53 -3.76
C GLN A 38 -4.75 -8.45 -2.88
N ILE A 39 -3.92 -7.45 -3.13
CA ILE A 39 -2.79 -7.06 -2.27
C ILE A 39 -3.11 -5.70 -1.65
N TYR A 40 -3.10 -5.66 -0.33
CA TYR A 40 -3.35 -4.45 0.45
C TYR A 40 -2.11 -4.08 1.25
N GLY A 41 -1.86 -2.78 1.35
CA GLY A 41 -0.83 -2.25 2.23
C GLY A 41 -1.23 -0.87 2.72
N MET A 42 -0.85 -0.54 3.95
CA MET A 42 -1.14 0.75 4.56
C MET A 42 0.13 1.36 5.12
N VAL A 43 0.40 2.60 4.73
CA VAL A 43 1.64 3.30 5.11
C VAL A 43 1.31 4.72 5.50
N ARG A 44 1.91 5.17 6.59
CA ARG A 44 1.83 6.55 7.03
C ARG A 44 3.09 7.26 6.55
N ASP A 45 2.95 8.25 5.70
CA ASP A 45 4.11 8.98 5.19
C ASP A 45 4.77 9.85 6.27
N ARG A 46 5.92 10.45 5.92
CA ARG A 46 6.67 11.36 6.80
C ARG A 46 5.91 12.61 7.22
N TYR A 47 4.86 12.99 6.50
CA TYR A 47 4.01 14.15 6.82
C TYR A 47 2.84 13.77 7.73
N GLY A 48 2.72 12.48 8.07
CA GLY A 48 1.66 11.95 8.90
C GLY A 48 0.37 11.63 8.16
N VAL A 49 0.39 11.62 6.82
CA VAL A 49 -0.75 11.21 5.99
C VAL A 49 -0.75 9.70 5.85
N THR A 50 -1.90 9.11 6.13
CA THR A 50 -2.10 7.67 6.01
C THR A 50 -2.60 7.34 4.61
N TRP A 51 -1.82 6.53 3.88
CA TRP A 51 -2.09 6.06 2.54
C TRP A 51 -2.48 4.58 2.56
N GLU A 52 -3.55 4.27 1.84
CA GLU A 52 -4.02 2.91 1.63
C GLU A 52 -3.77 2.52 0.18
N THR A 53 -2.99 1.46 -0.02
CA THR A 53 -2.63 0.97 -1.35
C THR A 53 -3.33 -0.35 -1.61
N ASN A 54 -3.99 -0.46 -2.75
CA ASN A 54 -4.65 -1.67 -3.22
C ASN A 54 -4.07 -2.07 -4.58
N CYS A 55 -3.92 -3.36 -4.82
CA CYS A 55 -3.69 -3.91 -6.15
C CYS A 55 -4.61 -5.10 -6.32
N TYR A 56 -5.31 -5.12 -7.44
CA TYR A 56 -6.14 -6.25 -7.86
C TYR A 56 -5.35 -6.99 -8.95
N LEU A 57 -5.17 -8.29 -8.76
CA LEU A 57 -4.50 -9.22 -9.66
C LEU A 57 -5.52 -10.00 -10.50
#